data_AF-A0A2A6EDQ3-F1
#
_entry.id   AF-A0A2A6EDQ3-F1
#
_cell.length_a   1.000
_cell.length_b   1.000
_cell.length_c   1.000
_cell.angle_alpha   90.00
_cell.angle_beta   90.00
_cell.angle_gamma   90.00
#
_symmetry.space_group_name_H-M   'P 1'
#
loop_
_entity.id
_entity.type
_entity.pdbx_description
1 polymer ?
#
loop_
_entity_poly.entity_id
_entity_poly.type
_entity_poly.pdbx_seq_one_letter_code
_entity_poly.pdbx_strand_id
1 'polypeptide(L)'
;MAYKLASDEVVLFEYFCITQEHFLCEGKKDFYSSIEQIDKKFNIGRRRQEAIIKLLSEIGVLSVETRPNKDRSTRSKYFRIDFDQLSKATTLAKIIDSSTDYFNEAIAHFKELASAQKSLSKPKKKTAKKTVNVDVIFGKLQDTLRERVGMYNDGKLTEEKPKRSKVASFLPRNKQVETMLSQVIGLYSDTAINSAFMVYIDDILCGHVTAPRKTLENFLSYNVEKGCYPVIDFNLEKFNKSYGSPNQE
;
A
#
# COMPACT_ATOMS: atom_id res chain seq x y z
N MET A 1 -14.76 30.78 -10.03
CA MET A 1 -13.86 29.89 -9.23
C MET A 1 -14.70 28.69 -8.85
N ALA A 2 -14.21 27.45 -9.02
CA ALA A 2 -15.02 26.26 -8.75
C ALA A 2 -15.20 25.97 -7.24
N TYR A 3 -14.28 26.43 -6.40
CA TYR A 3 -14.32 26.22 -4.95
C TYR A 3 -14.72 27.49 -4.19
N LYS A 4 -15.39 27.30 -3.05
CA LYS A 4 -15.70 28.34 -2.05
C LYS A 4 -14.66 28.42 -0.93
N LEU A 5 -13.75 27.44 -0.87
CA LEU A 5 -12.63 27.38 0.05
C LEU A 5 -11.49 28.32 -0.40
N ALA A 6 -10.67 28.77 0.55
CA ALA A 6 -9.43 29.46 0.25
C ALA A 6 -8.43 28.53 -0.47
N SER A 7 -7.44 29.08 -1.18
CA SER A 7 -6.53 28.28 -2.02
C SER A 7 -5.80 27.16 -1.26
N ASP A 8 -5.35 27.42 -0.03
CA ASP A 8 -4.69 26.43 0.81
C ASP A 8 -5.66 25.39 1.40
N GLU A 9 -6.90 25.79 1.69
CA GLU A 9 -7.99 24.90 2.06
C GLU A 9 -8.35 23.93 0.92
N VAL A 10 -8.39 24.42 -0.33
CA VAL A 10 -8.62 23.58 -1.52
C VAL A 10 -7.52 22.55 -1.67
N VAL A 11 -6.25 22.99 -1.63
CA VAL A 11 -5.09 22.09 -1.77
C VAL A 11 -5.14 20.97 -0.73
N LEU A 12 -5.43 21.30 0.53
CA LEU A 12 -5.46 20.29 1.58
C LEU A 12 -6.69 19.38 1.50
N PHE A 13 -7.84 19.92 1.10
CA PHE A 13 -9.05 19.15 0.84
C PHE A 13 -8.84 18.13 -0.29
N GLU A 14 -8.34 18.56 -1.44
CA GLU A 14 -8.05 17.69 -2.57
C GLU A 14 -7.00 16.63 -2.20
N TYR A 15 -5.96 17.02 -1.49
CA TYR A 15 -4.96 16.09 -0.97
C TYR A 15 -5.62 14.98 -0.13
N PHE A 16 -6.54 15.33 0.78
CA PHE A 16 -7.24 14.32 1.59
C PHE A 16 -8.16 13.44 0.75
N CYS A 17 -8.87 13.99 -0.22
CA CYS A 17 -9.73 13.20 -1.13
C CYS A 17 -8.90 12.20 -1.95
N ILE A 18 -7.86 12.66 -2.63
CA ILE A 18 -6.99 11.82 -3.47
C ILE A 18 -6.28 10.76 -2.63
N THR A 19 -5.77 11.15 -1.45
CA THR A 19 -5.09 10.21 -0.56
C THR A 19 -6.07 9.16 -0.03
N GLN A 20 -7.28 9.57 0.41
CA GLN A 20 -8.29 8.61 0.87
C GLN A 20 -8.71 7.66 -0.26
N GLU A 21 -8.89 8.15 -1.48
CA GLU A 21 -9.24 7.35 -2.65
C GLU A 21 -8.19 6.29 -2.94
N HIS A 22 -6.91 6.67 -2.96
CA HIS A 22 -5.79 5.74 -3.11
C HIS A 22 -5.83 4.64 -2.04
N PHE A 23 -6.01 5.00 -0.78
CA PHE A 23 -6.11 4.04 0.32
C PHE A 23 -7.38 3.18 0.25
N LEU A 24 -8.47 3.70 -0.33
CA LEU A 24 -9.68 2.92 -0.61
C LEU A 24 -9.41 1.81 -1.63
N CYS A 25 -8.64 2.10 -2.68
CA CYS A 25 -8.21 1.10 -3.67
C CYS A 25 -7.37 -0.01 -3.00
N GLU A 26 -6.59 0.32 -1.98
CA GLU A 26 -5.86 -0.65 -1.15
C GLU A 26 -6.73 -1.36 -0.09
N GLY A 27 -8.03 -1.09 -0.05
CA GLY A 27 -8.96 -1.69 0.92
C GLY A 27 -8.83 -1.14 2.35
N LYS A 28 -8.15 -0.01 2.54
CA LYS A 28 -7.98 0.66 3.83
C LYS A 28 -9.13 1.66 4.05
N LYS A 29 -9.53 1.84 5.32
CA LYS A 29 -10.66 2.70 5.69
C LYS A 29 -10.26 4.14 6.01
N ASP A 30 -9.02 4.33 6.40
CA ASP A 30 -8.40 5.60 6.78
C ASP A 30 -6.94 5.59 6.34
N PHE A 31 -6.33 6.78 6.34
CA PHE A 31 -4.92 6.95 6.02
C PHE A 31 -4.24 7.79 7.10
N TYR A 32 -2.94 7.59 7.25
CA TYR A 32 -2.10 8.42 8.09
C TYR A 32 -1.44 9.51 7.25
N SER A 33 -1.37 10.73 7.79
CA SER A 33 -0.51 11.78 7.27
C SER A 33 0.08 12.60 8.42
N SER A 34 1.37 12.93 8.33
CA SER A 34 2.02 13.77 9.34
C SER A 34 1.94 15.25 8.99
N ILE A 35 1.91 16.09 10.03
CA ILE A 35 1.92 17.55 9.87
C ILE A 35 3.17 17.99 9.11
N GLU A 36 4.34 17.38 9.39
CA GLU A 36 5.58 17.71 8.72
C GLU A 36 5.56 17.35 7.22
N GLN A 37 4.91 16.25 6.84
CA GLN A 37 4.78 15.87 5.43
C GLN A 37 3.90 16.85 4.65
N ILE A 38 2.77 17.25 5.23
CA ILE A 38 1.86 18.23 4.61
C ILE A 38 2.57 19.59 4.48
N ASP A 39 3.31 20.01 5.50
CA ASP A 39 4.06 21.26 5.48
C ASP A 39 5.15 21.24 4.40
N LYS A 40 5.98 20.19 4.36
CA LYS A 40 7.01 20.04 3.32
C LYS A 40 6.45 20.01 1.90
N LYS A 41 5.27 19.42 1.71
CA LYS A 41 4.69 19.20 0.37
C LYS A 41 3.93 20.42 -0.15
N PHE A 42 3.26 21.15 0.73
CA PHE A 42 2.34 22.22 0.34
C PHE A 42 2.67 23.59 0.95
N ASN A 43 3.70 23.67 1.80
CA ASN A 43 4.09 24.86 2.54
C ASN A 43 2.94 25.46 3.38
N ILE A 44 2.09 24.58 3.92
CA ILE A 44 0.98 24.96 4.80
C ILE A 44 1.42 24.70 6.24
N GLY A 45 1.69 25.76 6.99
CA GLY A 45 2.18 25.63 8.37
C GLY A 45 1.16 24.98 9.31
N ARG A 46 1.65 24.34 10.38
CA ARG A 46 0.86 23.56 11.34
C ARG A 46 -0.46 24.20 11.80
N ARG A 47 -0.42 25.47 12.25
CA ARG A 47 -1.63 26.16 12.74
C ARG A 47 -2.71 26.25 11.66
N ARG A 48 -2.30 26.48 10.41
CA ARG A 48 -3.22 26.57 9.28
C ARG A 48 -3.77 25.19 8.92
N GLN A 49 -2.94 24.15 8.90
CA GLN A 49 -3.43 22.77 8.74
C GLN A 49 -4.48 22.40 9.79
N GLU A 50 -4.23 22.70 11.07
CA GLU A 50 -5.17 22.42 12.16
C GLU A 50 -6.50 23.18 11.99
N ALA A 51 -6.46 24.44 11.51
CA ALA A 51 -7.66 25.21 11.20
C ALA A 51 -8.45 24.59 10.03
N ILE A 52 -7.79 24.17 8.95
CA ILE A 52 -8.44 23.53 7.80
C ILE A 52 -9.04 22.18 8.19
N ILE A 53 -8.32 21.37 8.95
CA ILE A 53 -8.82 20.09 9.47
C ILE A 53 -10.09 20.32 10.29
N LYS A 54 -10.07 21.32 11.19
CA LYS A 54 -11.23 21.67 12.01
C LYS A 54 -12.42 22.09 11.14
N LEU A 55 -12.20 22.96 10.15
CA LEU A 55 -13.22 23.40 9.19
C LEU A 55 -13.87 22.20 8.48
N LEU A 56 -13.07 21.30 7.90
CA LEU A 56 -13.58 20.14 7.18
C LEU A 56 -14.31 19.14 8.10
N SER A 57 -13.87 19.00 9.35
CA SER A 57 -14.57 18.22 10.36
C SER A 57 -15.89 18.85 10.78
N GLU A 58 -15.97 20.17 10.92
CA GLU A 58 -17.22 20.90 11.22
C GLU A 58 -18.22 20.84 10.07
N ILE A 59 -17.75 20.84 8.82
CA ILE A 59 -18.59 20.57 7.64
C ILE A 59 -19.14 19.13 7.66
N GLY A 60 -18.46 18.22 8.36
CA GLY A 60 -18.85 16.82 8.52
C GLY A 60 -18.26 15.88 7.46
N VAL A 61 -17.25 16.32 6.71
CA VAL A 61 -16.64 15.54 5.61
C VAL A 61 -15.33 14.87 5.99
N LEU A 62 -14.70 15.30 7.09
CA LEU A 62 -13.43 14.76 7.56
C LEU A 62 -13.54 14.27 9.01
N SER A 63 -13.23 13.00 9.23
CA SER A 63 -13.03 12.43 10.55
C SER A 63 -11.54 12.27 10.85
N VAL A 64 -11.15 12.57 12.09
CA VAL A 64 -9.76 12.47 12.53
C VAL A 64 -9.69 11.67 13.82
N GLU A 65 -8.87 10.63 13.83
CA GLU A 65 -8.64 9.82 15.02
C GLU A 65 -7.15 9.74 15.33
N THR A 66 -6.80 9.94 16.60
CA THR A 66 -5.40 9.83 17.04
C THR A 66 -5.15 8.46 17.65
N ARG A 67 -4.38 7.61 16.96
CA ARG A 67 -4.08 6.23 17.39
C ARG A 67 -2.57 6.02 17.60
N PRO A 68 -2.15 5.05 18.43
CA PRO A 68 -0.74 4.65 18.50
C PRO A 68 -0.28 4.17 17.11
N ASN A 69 0.81 4.73 16.62
CA ASN A 69 1.44 4.23 15.40
C ASN A 69 2.25 2.98 15.77
N LYS A 70 2.11 1.88 15.04
CA LYS A 70 2.87 0.66 15.35
C LYS A 70 4.34 0.76 14.91
N ASP A 71 4.62 1.65 13.97
CA ASP A 71 5.96 1.83 13.37
C ASP A 71 6.72 3.01 13.98
N ARG A 72 6.04 3.89 14.72
CA ARG A 72 6.64 5.00 15.46
C ARG A 72 6.19 4.92 16.91
N SER A 73 7.09 5.11 17.87
CA SER A 73 6.77 5.17 19.32
C SER A 73 5.93 6.41 19.70
N THR A 74 5.08 6.89 18.79
CA THR A 74 4.32 8.13 18.89
C THR A 74 2.87 7.91 18.44
N ARG A 75 1.99 8.79 18.91
CA ARG A 75 0.60 8.84 18.46
C ARG A 75 0.51 9.57 17.12
N SER A 76 -0.31 9.07 16.23
CA SER A 76 -0.44 9.54 14.85
C SER A 76 -1.89 9.83 14.50
N LYS A 77 -2.13 10.88 13.72
CA LYS A 77 -3.46 11.27 13.24
C LYS A 77 -3.82 10.46 12.00
N TYR A 78 -4.91 9.71 12.08
CA TYR A 78 -5.54 9.01 10.97
C TYR A 78 -6.73 9.83 10.50
N PHE A 79 -6.81 10.01 9.19
CA PHE A 79 -7.83 10.80 8.53
C PHE A 79 -8.75 9.87 7.75
N ARG A 80 -10.04 10.23 7.73
CA ARG A 80 -11.03 9.55 6.92
C ARG A 80 -11.99 10.57 6.33
N ILE A 81 -12.04 10.61 5.00
CA ILE A 81 -13.06 11.37 4.28
C ILE A 81 -14.37 10.58 4.27
N ASP A 82 -15.48 11.26 4.53
CA ASP A 82 -16.82 10.73 4.37
C ASP A 82 -17.36 11.08 2.98
N PHE A 83 -17.18 10.15 2.03
CA PHE A 83 -17.64 10.35 0.66
C PHE A 83 -19.17 10.30 0.55
N ASP A 84 -19.87 9.66 1.49
CA ASP A 84 -21.34 9.71 1.52
C ASP A 84 -21.82 11.13 1.80
N GLN A 85 -21.17 11.83 2.74
CA GLN A 85 -21.46 13.23 3.00
C GLN A 85 -21.08 14.13 1.82
N LEU A 86 -19.92 13.92 1.19
CA LEU A 86 -19.51 14.70 0.00
C LEU A 86 -20.41 14.45 -1.22
N SER A 87 -21.07 13.30 -1.31
CA SER A 87 -22.01 13.00 -2.39
C SER A 87 -23.35 13.76 -2.27
N LYS A 88 -23.61 14.40 -1.11
CA LYS A 88 -24.83 15.17 -0.86
C LYS A 88 -24.63 16.60 -1.33
N ALA A 89 -25.50 17.05 -2.23
CA ALA A 89 -25.44 18.40 -2.80
C ALA A 89 -25.39 19.50 -1.72
N THR A 90 -26.13 19.36 -0.63
CA THR A 90 -26.16 20.34 0.48
C THR A 90 -24.82 20.47 1.20
N THR A 91 -24.09 19.36 1.37
CA THR A 91 -22.76 19.36 1.99
C THR A 91 -21.71 19.85 1.00
N LEU A 92 -21.74 19.33 -0.23
CA LEU A 92 -20.76 19.70 -1.25
C LEU A 92 -20.86 21.18 -1.63
N ALA A 93 -22.07 21.76 -1.61
CA ALA A 93 -22.28 23.19 -1.90
C ALA A 93 -21.62 24.13 -0.88
N LYS A 94 -21.15 23.62 0.27
CA LYS A 94 -20.33 24.36 1.23
C LYS A 94 -18.86 24.43 0.81
N ILE A 95 -18.42 23.58 -0.12
CA ILE A 95 -17.02 23.41 -0.55
C ILE A 95 -16.84 23.84 -2.01
N ILE A 96 -17.73 23.40 -2.90
CA ILE A 96 -17.72 23.66 -4.34
C ILE A 96 -18.93 24.54 -4.68
N ASP A 97 -18.76 25.43 -5.65
CA ASP A 97 -19.83 26.26 -6.17
C ASP A 97 -20.82 25.44 -7.00
N SER A 98 -22.08 25.42 -6.56
CA SER A 98 -23.17 24.65 -7.16
C SER A 98 -23.58 25.13 -8.55
N SER A 99 -23.18 26.34 -8.96
CA SER A 99 -23.45 26.85 -10.31
C SER A 99 -22.45 26.36 -11.36
N THR A 100 -21.48 25.54 -10.99
CA THR A 100 -20.42 25.07 -11.90
C THR A 100 -20.71 23.66 -12.42
N ASP A 101 -20.31 23.38 -13.65
CA ASP A 101 -20.48 22.04 -14.24
C ASP A 101 -19.73 20.97 -13.43
N TYR A 102 -18.56 21.34 -12.88
CA TYR A 102 -17.75 20.51 -11.99
C TYR A 102 -18.52 20.02 -10.75
N PHE A 103 -19.52 20.76 -10.28
CA PHE A 103 -20.29 20.38 -9.11
C PHE A 103 -21.03 19.04 -9.28
N ASN A 104 -21.66 18.86 -10.45
CA ASN A 104 -22.42 17.63 -10.73
C ASN A 104 -21.49 16.44 -10.98
N GLU A 105 -20.36 16.68 -11.64
CA GLU A 105 -19.30 15.67 -11.83
C GLU A 105 -18.72 15.22 -10.50
N ALA A 106 -18.41 16.16 -9.60
CA ALA A 106 -17.91 15.86 -8.26
C ALA A 106 -18.92 15.04 -7.44
N ILE A 107 -20.22 15.35 -7.53
CA ILE A 107 -21.28 14.53 -6.90
C ILE A 107 -21.24 13.11 -7.43
N ALA A 108 -21.17 12.91 -8.75
CA ALA A 108 -21.14 11.59 -9.36
C ALA A 108 -19.91 10.80 -8.89
N HIS A 109 -18.73 11.41 -8.94
CA HIS A 109 -17.49 10.82 -8.47
C HIS A 109 -17.56 10.41 -6.99
N PHE A 110 -18.02 11.31 -6.11
CA PHE A 110 -18.13 10.99 -4.69
C PHE A 110 -19.20 9.92 -4.39
N LYS A 111 -20.25 9.77 -5.20
CA LYS A 111 -21.20 8.64 -5.08
C LYS A 111 -20.54 7.29 -5.34
N GLU A 112 -19.65 7.23 -6.33
CA GLU A 112 -18.89 6.01 -6.64
C GLU A 112 -17.95 5.66 -5.48
N LEU A 113 -17.18 6.64 -4.99
CA LEU A 113 -16.28 6.46 -3.86
C LEU A 113 -17.05 6.11 -2.56
N ALA A 114 -18.22 6.69 -2.32
CA ALA A 114 -19.07 6.34 -1.18
C ALA A 114 -19.55 4.88 -1.26
N SER A 115 -19.86 4.40 -2.46
CA SER A 115 -20.26 3.01 -2.70
C SER A 115 -19.10 2.06 -2.41
N ALA A 116 -17.89 2.41 -2.85
CA ALA A 116 -16.66 1.68 -2.53
C ALA A 116 -16.39 1.68 -1.01
N GLN A 117 -16.54 2.82 -0.32
CA GLN A 117 -16.35 2.94 1.13
C GLN A 117 -17.36 2.11 1.94
N LYS A 118 -18.61 2.04 1.47
CA LYS A 118 -19.67 1.20 2.06
C LYS A 118 -19.36 -0.28 1.85
N SER A 119 -18.77 -0.68 0.72
CA SER A 119 -18.39 -2.08 0.47
C SER A 119 -17.32 -2.58 1.46
N LEU A 120 -16.44 -1.70 1.93
CA LEU A 120 -15.45 -1.97 2.99
C LEU A 120 -16.06 -2.00 4.41
N SER A 121 -17.23 -1.38 4.59
CA SER A 121 -17.90 -1.20 5.89
C SER A 121 -19.02 -2.21 6.15
N LYS A 122 -19.62 -2.78 5.09
CA LYS A 122 -20.53 -3.93 5.24
C LYS A 122 -19.76 -5.05 5.95
N PRO A 123 -20.30 -5.67 7.02
CA PRO A 123 -19.82 -6.99 7.41
C PRO A 123 -19.98 -7.82 6.14
N LYS A 124 -18.86 -8.27 5.57
CA LYS A 124 -18.90 -9.15 4.40
C LYS A 124 -19.91 -10.25 4.78
N LYS A 125 -21.10 -10.27 4.14
CA LYS A 125 -21.77 -11.54 3.84
C LYS A 125 -20.62 -12.37 3.34
N LYS A 126 -20.32 -13.46 4.03
CA LYS A 126 -19.18 -14.34 3.75
C LYS A 126 -19.23 -14.74 2.26
N THR A 127 -18.79 -13.87 1.35
CA THR A 127 -17.99 -14.27 0.21
C THR A 127 -16.89 -15.03 0.90
N ALA A 128 -16.89 -16.34 0.66
CA ALA A 128 -16.03 -17.28 1.33
C ALA A 128 -14.70 -16.57 1.57
N LYS A 129 -14.30 -16.44 2.85
CA LYS A 129 -12.90 -16.22 3.14
C LYS A 129 -12.22 -17.27 2.26
N LYS A 130 -11.58 -16.89 1.15
CA LYS A 130 -10.36 -17.57 0.78
C LYS A 130 -9.59 -17.47 2.08
N THR A 131 -9.55 -18.56 2.81
CA THR A 131 -8.64 -18.73 3.93
C THR A 131 -7.33 -18.18 3.39
N VAL A 132 -6.95 -16.98 3.83
CA VAL A 132 -5.67 -16.37 3.49
C VAL A 132 -4.70 -17.28 4.19
N ASN A 133 -4.27 -18.30 3.45
CA ASN A 133 -3.52 -19.37 4.02
C ASN A 133 -2.07 -18.92 3.95
N VAL A 134 -1.69 -18.08 4.92
CA VAL A 134 -0.30 -17.65 5.12
C VAL A 134 0.62 -18.87 5.12
N ASP A 135 0.15 -20.03 5.60
CA ASP A 135 0.89 -21.29 5.54
C ASP A 135 1.17 -21.75 4.11
N VAL A 136 0.24 -21.56 3.17
CA VAL A 136 0.41 -21.96 1.76
C VAL A 136 1.46 -21.09 1.08
N ILE A 137 1.37 -19.76 1.21
CA ILE A 137 2.40 -18.88 0.65
C ILE A 137 3.74 -19.13 1.33
N PHE A 138 3.77 -19.20 2.66
CA PHE A 138 5.01 -19.43 3.39
C PHE A 138 5.67 -20.75 2.96
N GLY A 139 4.88 -21.80 2.78
CA GLY A 139 5.32 -23.08 2.21
C GLY A 139 5.93 -22.90 0.83
N LYS A 140 5.25 -22.20 -0.09
CA LYS A 140 5.78 -21.91 -1.43
C LYS A 140 7.11 -21.15 -1.39
N LEU A 141 7.23 -20.12 -0.56
CA LEU A 141 8.48 -19.37 -0.39
C LEU A 141 9.61 -20.27 0.15
N GLN A 142 9.30 -21.14 1.12
CA GLN A 142 10.25 -22.09 1.67
C GLN A 142 10.71 -23.11 0.63
N ASP A 143 9.80 -23.59 -0.23
CA ASP A 143 10.09 -24.55 -1.28
C ASP A 143 10.89 -23.90 -2.42
N THR A 144 10.52 -22.69 -2.83
CA THR A 144 11.31 -21.88 -3.78
C THR A 144 12.72 -21.64 -3.25
N LEU A 145 12.91 -21.29 -1.97
CA LEU A 145 14.26 -21.16 -1.41
C LEU A 145 15.07 -22.47 -1.53
N ARG A 146 14.45 -23.62 -1.21
CA ARG A 146 15.12 -24.93 -1.33
C ARG A 146 15.50 -25.23 -2.78
N GLU A 147 14.57 -25.01 -3.70
CA GLU A 147 14.77 -25.21 -5.12
C GLU A 147 15.92 -24.34 -5.66
N ARG A 148 15.91 -23.03 -5.39
CA ARG A 148 16.94 -22.11 -5.88
C ARG A 148 18.32 -22.39 -5.29
N VAL A 149 18.40 -22.77 -4.01
CA VAL A 149 19.66 -23.23 -3.40
C VAL A 149 20.17 -24.51 -4.08
N GLY A 150 19.29 -25.46 -4.39
CA GLY A 150 19.63 -26.66 -5.15
C GLY A 150 20.18 -26.31 -6.53
N MET A 151 19.47 -25.46 -7.28
CA MET A 151 19.90 -24.98 -8.60
C MET A 151 21.25 -24.25 -8.55
N TYR A 152 21.49 -23.42 -7.53
CA TYR A 152 22.78 -22.76 -7.31
C TYR A 152 23.90 -23.79 -7.07
N ASN A 153 23.68 -24.76 -6.18
CA ASN A 153 24.67 -25.79 -5.87
C ASN A 153 24.98 -26.71 -7.06
N ASP A 154 24.00 -26.91 -7.94
CA ASP A 154 24.16 -27.66 -9.18
C ASP A 154 24.86 -26.85 -10.29
N GLY A 155 25.10 -25.56 -10.08
CA GLY A 155 25.66 -24.64 -11.08
C GLY A 155 24.65 -24.16 -12.12
N LYS A 156 23.36 -24.47 -11.98
CA LYS A 156 22.31 -24.05 -12.92
C LYS A 156 22.02 -22.54 -12.90
N LEU A 157 22.40 -21.85 -11.82
CA LEU A 157 22.26 -20.40 -11.70
C LEU A 157 23.53 -19.62 -12.04
N THR A 158 24.69 -20.29 -12.03
CA THR A 158 26.01 -19.66 -12.15
C THR A 158 26.87 -20.27 -13.27
N GLU A 159 26.29 -21.14 -14.09
CA GLU A 159 26.91 -21.97 -15.15
C GLU A 159 27.96 -22.98 -14.66
N GLU A 160 28.64 -22.69 -13.55
CA GLU A 160 29.59 -23.56 -12.88
C GLU A 160 29.14 -23.90 -11.46
N LYS A 161 29.52 -25.11 -10.99
CA LYS A 161 29.27 -25.53 -9.61
C LYS A 161 30.10 -24.68 -8.63
N PRO A 162 29.48 -24.13 -7.58
CA PRO A 162 30.20 -23.31 -6.61
C PRO A 162 31.20 -24.16 -5.82
N LYS A 163 32.36 -23.58 -5.48
CA LYS A 163 33.41 -24.23 -4.65
C LYS A 163 32.90 -24.65 -3.26
N ARG A 164 31.83 -24.03 -2.78
CA ARG A 164 31.17 -24.35 -1.51
C ARG A 164 29.66 -24.33 -1.70
N SER A 165 29.02 -25.44 -1.38
CA SER A 165 27.56 -25.55 -1.41
C SER A 165 26.92 -24.71 -0.31
N LYS A 166 25.78 -24.09 -0.62
CA LYS A 166 24.91 -23.42 0.34
C LYS A 166 23.86 -24.40 0.86
N VAL A 167 23.42 -24.21 2.10
CA VAL A 167 22.32 -24.99 2.70
C VAL A 167 21.07 -24.13 2.71
N ALA A 168 19.94 -24.69 2.28
CA ALA A 168 18.65 -24.03 2.37
C ALA A 168 18.17 -24.06 3.82
N SER A 169 18.55 -23.05 4.61
CA SER A 169 18.02 -22.88 5.96
C SER A 169 16.51 -22.61 5.91
N PHE A 170 15.80 -23.03 6.95
CA PHE A 170 14.39 -22.65 7.11
C PHE A 170 14.25 -21.13 7.21
N LEU A 171 13.26 -20.59 6.50
CA LEU A 171 12.88 -19.20 6.60
C LEU A 171 12.39 -18.92 8.03
N PRO A 172 12.81 -17.80 8.65
CA PRO A 172 12.37 -17.46 9.99
C PRO A 172 10.87 -17.19 9.97
N ARG A 173 10.13 -17.96 10.78
CA ARG A 173 8.69 -17.79 10.94
C ARG A 173 8.38 -17.24 12.32
N ASN A 174 7.86 -16.03 12.36
CA ASN A 174 7.40 -15.37 13.58
C ASN A 174 6.12 -14.57 13.30
N LYS A 175 5.43 -14.11 14.36
CA LYS A 175 4.16 -13.37 14.22
C LYS A 175 4.28 -12.10 13.36
N GLN A 176 5.44 -11.44 13.36
CA GLN A 176 5.68 -10.25 12.56
C GLN A 176 5.70 -10.60 11.07
N VAL A 177 6.47 -11.63 10.69
CA VAL A 177 6.53 -12.15 9.32
C VAL A 177 5.15 -12.60 8.83
N GLU A 178 4.39 -13.31 9.66
CA GLU A 178 3.01 -13.71 9.31
C GLU A 178 2.09 -12.52 9.07
N THR A 179 2.26 -11.44 9.86
CA THR A 179 1.51 -10.20 9.68
C THR A 179 1.90 -9.52 8.36
N MET A 180 3.19 -9.41 8.07
CA MET A 180 3.70 -8.81 6.82
C MET A 180 3.24 -9.61 5.60
N LEU A 181 3.31 -10.94 5.64
CA LEU A 181 2.78 -11.81 4.58
C LEU A 181 1.27 -11.64 4.39
N SER A 182 0.50 -11.57 5.47
CA SER A 182 -0.94 -11.34 5.38
C SER A 182 -1.29 -10.04 4.68
N GLN A 183 -0.47 -8.99 4.87
CA GLN A 183 -0.63 -7.70 4.20
C GLN A 183 -0.26 -7.78 2.72
N VAL A 184 0.86 -8.43 2.38
CA VAL A 184 1.30 -8.63 0.99
C VAL A 184 0.31 -9.46 0.18
N ILE A 185 -0.25 -10.53 0.75
CA ILE A 185 -1.28 -11.37 0.09
C ILE A 185 -2.56 -10.57 -0.23
N GLY A 186 -2.81 -9.48 0.49
CA GLY A 186 -3.92 -8.57 0.20
C GLY A 186 -3.72 -7.74 -1.08
N LEU A 187 -2.48 -7.60 -1.54
CA LEU A 187 -2.09 -6.66 -2.61
C LEU A 187 -1.48 -7.36 -3.84
N TYR A 188 -0.84 -8.51 -3.65
CA TYR A 188 -0.20 -9.27 -4.73
C TYR A 188 -0.78 -10.68 -4.81
N SER A 189 -0.79 -11.25 -6.02
CA SER A 189 -1.15 -12.67 -6.21
C SER A 189 -0.05 -13.57 -5.68
N ASP A 190 -0.40 -14.80 -5.27
CA ASP A 190 0.56 -15.83 -4.86
C ASP A 190 1.72 -15.97 -5.85
N THR A 191 1.40 -15.98 -7.15
CA THR A 191 2.37 -16.12 -8.22
C THR A 191 3.32 -14.93 -8.27
N ALA A 192 2.81 -13.70 -8.18
CA ALA A 192 3.63 -12.49 -8.20
C ALA A 192 4.61 -12.45 -7.02
N ILE A 193 4.14 -12.80 -5.81
CA ILE A 193 4.98 -12.87 -4.61
C ILE A 193 6.07 -13.91 -4.80
N ASN A 194 5.74 -15.09 -5.33
CA ASN A 194 6.69 -16.17 -5.53
C ASN A 194 7.73 -15.84 -6.62
N SER A 195 7.30 -15.26 -7.74
CA SER A 195 8.17 -14.81 -8.83
C SER A 195 9.16 -13.75 -8.37
N ALA A 196 8.70 -12.75 -7.62
CA ALA A 196 9.57 -11.73 -7.04
C ALA A 196 10.56 -12.33 -6.03
N PHE A 197 10.10 -13.25 -5.19
CA PHE A 197 10.95 -13.91 -4.21
C PHE A 197 12.04 -14.77 -4.86
N MET A 198 11.71 -15.46 -5.95
CA MET A 198 12.68 -16.25 -6.71
C MET A 198 13.87 -15.40 -7.18
N VAL A 199 13.59 -14.28 -7.87
CA VAL A 199 14.63 -13.37 -8.37
C VAL A 199 15.45 -12.77 -7.24
N TYR A 200 14.79 -12.39 -6.15
CA TYR A 200 15.46 -11.85 -4.97
C TYR A 200 16.43 -12.85 -4.33
N ILE A 201 16.04 -14.12 -4.23
CA ILE A 201 16.92 -15.18 -3.71
C ILE A 201 18.07 -15.45 -4.67
N ASP A 202 17.84 -15.48 -5.98
CA ASP A 202 18.90 -15.68 -6.96
C ASP A 202 19.98 -14.61 -6.86
N ASP A 203 19.59 -13.33 -6.74
CA ASP A 203 20.53 -12.23 -6.57
C ASP A 203 21.38 -12.37 -5.31
N ILE A 204 20.80 -12.88 -4.21
CA ILE A 204 21.54 -13.18 -2.98
C ILE A 204 22.45 -14.41 -3.16
N LEU A 205 21.99 -15.43 -3.88
CA LEU A 205 22.76 -16.66 -4.10
C LEU A 205 23.97 -16.41 -4.99
N CYS A 206 23.78 -15.72 -6.11
CA CYS A 206 24.81 -15.35 -7.08
C CYS A 206 25.69 -14.18 -6.61
N GLY A 207 25.36 -13.53 -5.50
CA GLY A 207 26.16 -12.46 -4.91
C GLY A 207 26.02 -11.10 -5.58
N HIS A 208 24.99 -10.90 -6.41
CA HIS A 208 24.63 -9.59 -6.95
C HIS A 208 24.17 -8.63 -5.85
N VAL A 209 23.61 -9.18 -4.76
CA VAL A 209 23.18 -8.43 -3.58
C VAL A 209 23.72 -9.09 -2.32
N THR A 210 24.19 -8.28 -1.37
CA THR A 210 24.60 -8.77 -0.06
C THR A 210 23.39 -9.30 0.71
N ALA A 211 23.46 -10.55 1.20
CA ALA A 211 22.39 -11.16 1.99
C ALA A 211 22.04 -10.32 3.22
N PRO A 212 20.80 -9.81 3.35
CA PRO A 212 20.39 -9.09 4.54
C PRO A 212 20.36 -10.03 5.75
N ARG A 213 20.65 -9.53 6.96
CA ARG A 213 20.54 -10.32 8.19
C ARG A 213 19.13 -10.90 8.41
N LYS A 214 18.11 -10.20 7.91
CA LYS A 214 16.69 -10.55 7.98
C LYS A 214 16.12 -10.66 6.58
N THR A 215 16.50 -11.71 5.86
CA THR A 215 16.22 -11.88 4.43
C THR A 215 14.74 -11.75 4.09
N LEU A 216 13.88 -12.43 4.86
CA LEU A 216 12.44 -12.46 4.59
C LEU A 216 11.74 -11.16 5.01
N GLU A 217 12.10 -10.58 6.15
CA GLU A 217 11.54 -9.29 6.57
C GLU A 217 11.97 -8.16 5.62
N ASN A 218 13.19 -8.22 5.08
CA ASN A 218 13.64 -7.27 4.07
C ASN A 218 12.83 -7.42 2.78
N PHE A 219 12.60 -8.66 2.32
CA PHE A 219 11.76 -8.93 1.15
C PHE A 219 10.34 -8.37 1.32
N LEU A 220 9.76 -8.57 2.49
CA LEU A 220 8.39 -8.12 2.82
C LEU A 220 8.33 -6.66 3.30
N SER A 221 9.43 -5.92 3.23
CA SER A 221 9.48 -4.57 3.79
C SER A 221 8.54 -3.62 3.04
N TYR A 222 7.77 -2.85 3.80
CA TYR A 222 6.85 -1.85 3.27
C TYR A 222 7.50 -0.46 3.36
N ASN A 223 7.49 0.27 2.25
CA ASN A 223 7.91 1.66 2.22
C ASN A 223 6.68 2.57 2.42
N VAL A 224 6.57 3.14 3.61
CA VAL A 224 5.46 4.03 3.97
C VAL A 224 5.44 5.31 3.13
N GLU A 225 6.60 5.82 2.70
CA GLU A 225 6.68 7.06 1.91
C GLU A 225 6.21 6.86 0.47
N LYS A 226 6.48 5.70 -0.10
CA LYS A 226 6.10 5.32 -1.48
C LYS A 226 4.80 4.52 -1.55
N GLY A 227 4.26 4.12 -0.40
CA GLY A 227 3.03 3.32 -0.32
C GLY A 227 3.17 1.89 -0.86
N CYS A 228 4.39 1.39 -1.09
CA CYS A 228 4.62 0.17 -1.87
C CYS A 228 5.56 -0.82 -1.17
N TYR A 229 5.74 -2.01 -1.75
CA TYR A 229 6.73 -2.99 -1.31
C TYR A 229 7.93 -2.94 -2.26
N PRO A 230 8.89 -2.03 -2.06
CA PRO A 230 9.91 -1.72 -3.06
C PRO A 230 10.74 -2.94 -3.46
N VAL A 231 11.00 -3.87 -2.53
CA VAL A 231 11.76 -5.09 -2.83
C VAL A 231 10.92 -6.06 -3.66
N ILE A 232 9.63 -6.20 -3.38
CA ILE A 232 8.74 -7.05 -4.18
C ILE A 232 8.57 -6.44 -5.58
N ASP A 233 8.26 -5.15 -5.67
CA ASP A 233 8.02 -4.46 -6.93
C ASP A 233 9.25 -4.50 -7.83
N PHE A 234 10.43 -4.19 -7.28
CA PHE A 234 11.69 -4.23 -8.02
C PHE A 234 12.00 -5.62 -8.56
N ASN A 235 11.86 -6.66 -7.74
CA ASN A 235 12.16 -8.03 -8.16
C ASN A 235 11.09 -8.60 -9.09
N LEU A 236 9.84 -8.18 -8.96
CA LEU A 236 8.77 -8.55 -9.88
C LEU A 236 8.97 -7.90 -11.26
N GLU A 237 9.36 -6.63 -11.30
CA GLU A 237 9.73 -5.94 -12.54
C GLU A 237 10.93 -6.62 -13.20
N LYS A 238 11.95 -6.97 -12.41
CA LYS A 238 13.10 -7.72 -12.89
C LYS A 238 12.70 -9.11 -13.40
N PHE A 239 11.82 -9.82 -12.70
CA PHE A 239 11.27 -11.10 -13.18
C PHE A 239 10.58 -10.93 -14.53
N ASN A 240 9.73 -9.92 -14.68
CA ASN A 240 9.02 -9.66 -15.93
C ASN A 240 9.98 -9.30 -17.08
N LYS A 241 11.10 -8.62 -16.78
CA LYS A 241 12.13 -8.30 -17.79
C LYS A 241 12.99 -9.51 -18.18
N SER A 242 13.28 -10.40 -17.23
CA SER A 242 14.16 -11.55 -17.43
C SER A 242 13.42 -12.80 -17.94
N TYR A 243 12.13 -12.94 -17.60
CA TYR A 243 11.31 -14.12 -17.87
C TYR A 243 9.99 -13.82 -18.58
N GLY A 244 9.64 -12.54 -18.77
CA GLY A 244 8.52 -12.16 -19.63
C GLY A 244 8.98 -12.08 -21.08
N SER A 245 8.43 -12.95 -21.92
CA SER A 245 8.63 -12.86 -23.37
C SER A 245 8.16 -11.49 -23.89
N PRO A 246 8.84 -10.87 -24.87
CA PRO A 246 8.18 -9.87 -25.69
C PRO A 246 6.99 -10.57 -26.35
N ASN A 247 5.79 -9.99 -26.27
CA ASN A 247 4.74 -10.39 -27.19
C ASN A 247 5.29 -10.14 -28.60
N GLN A 248 5.54 -11.22 -29.35
CA GLN A 248 5.75 -11.12 -30.78
C GLN A 248 4.40 -10.69 -31.38
N GLU A 249 4.36 -9.48 -31.92
CA GLU A 249 3.37 -9.10 -32.94
C GLU A 249 3.55 -9.97 -34.19
#